data_AF-A0A915M6X9-F1
#
_entry.id   AF-A0A915M6X9-F1
#
_cell.length_a   1.000
_cell.length_b   1.000
_cell.length_c   1.000
_cell.angle_alpha   90.00
_cell.angle_beta   90.00
_cell.angle_gamma   90.00
#
_symmetry.space_group_name_H-M   'P 1'
#
loop_
_entity.id
_entity.type
_entity.pdbx_description
1 polymer ?
#
loop_
_entity_poly.entity_id
_entity_poly.type
_entity_poly.pdbx_seq_one_letter_code
_entity_poly.pdbx_strand_id
1 'polypeptide(L)'
;MLCRTLHTKCRDSTKPYLRSRVYRIPVKDDQVPWDSDFGECSYLPKDYTAKTVHGKTWADHEDPCIYTFNHVDDDGINRLSFNGLNIFSIYSLDSTGRPLNPFGRTGLRGRGVLGKWGPNHAADAIVSRYIIGENGKQIPQFVAIDLAIPGGMIDPDEDAREAAIREFHEEALSNNVLDEKLTSIWRNGKTVYQGYVDDPRNTDNSWMETSCFNFHDTTGNLLKDLNLKVDNLPYNTSVHELRRLFDRYGDIGDVYIPRDRYNNQSRGFGFVRFYSRKDADYACSRADGKQMNGRELRVSIAKYRRPLDEGRDRDSRCHLMVVKVLIRSIELAVYEREPWAV
;
A
#
# COMPACT_ATOMS: atom_id res chain seq x y z
N MET A 1 -11.49 -23.23 18.62
CA MET A 1 -10.81 -21.94 18.90
C MET A 1 -9.80 -21.71 17.80
N LEU A 2 -10.00 -20.70 16.96
CA LEU A 2 -8.94 -20.21 16.08
C LEU A 2 -7.81 -19.69 16.98
N CYS A 3 -6.62 -20.28 16.88
CA CYS A 3 -5.43 -19.78 17.56
C CYS A 3 -5.15 -18.37 17.00
N ARG A 4 -5.51 -17.33 17.77
CA ARG A 4 -5.16 -15.95 17.43
C ARG A 4 -3.63 -15.86 17.47
N THR A 5 -3.02 -15.58 16.33
CA THR A 5 -1.58 -15.28 16.26
C THR A 5 -1.29 -14.08 17.14
N LEU A 6 -0.36 -14.23 18.08
CA LEU A 6 0.05 -13.14 18.96
C LEU A 6 0.72 -12.04 18.14
N HIS A 7 0.40 -10.79 18.47
CA HIS A 7 1.06 -9.64 17.89
C HIS A 7 2.52 -9.60 18.34
N THR A 8 3.45 -9.25 17.44
CA THR A 8 4.89 -9.28 17.70
C THR A 8 5.53 -7.92 17.40
N LYS A 9 5.11 -7.22 16.35
CA LYS A 9 5.70 -5.94 15.95
C LYS A 9 5.48 -4.87 17.02
N CYS A 10 4.32 -4.87 17.67
CA CYS A 10 4.02 -3.91 18.74
C CYS A 10 4.55 -4.32 20.13
N ARG A 11 5.32 -5.40 20.24
CA ARG A 11 6.02 -5.80 21.49
C ARG A 11 7.54 -5.71 21.41
N ASP A 12 8.08 -5.19 20.31
CA ASP A 12 9.52 -5.03 20.14
C ASP A 12 10.09 -4.06 21.19
N SER A 13 10.69 -4.63 22.23
CA SER A 13 11.34 -3.93 23.34
C SER A 13 12.83 -3.70 23.12
N THR A 14 13.39 -4.20 22.00
CA THR A 14 14.82 -4.06 21.68
C THR A 14 15.18 -2.66 21.16
N LYS A 15 14.17 -1.90 20.72
CA LYS A 15 14.29 -0.55 20.18
C LYS A 15 13.30 0.40 20.86
N PRO A 16 13.59 1.72 20.87
CA PRO A 16 12.63 2.67 21.41
C PRO A 16 11.37 2.73 20.55
N TYR A 17 10.25 3.06 21.19
CA TYR A 17 9.00 3.40 20.53
C TYR A 17 9.21 4.56 19.55
N LEU A 18 8.45 4.54 18.46
CA LEU A 18 8.65 5.39 17.28
C LEU A 18 8.91 6.87 17.64
N ARG A 19 10.01 7.43 17.10
CA ARG A 19 10.43 8.82 17.27
C ARG A 19 10.54 9.26 18.74
N SER A 20 10.90 8.34 19.64
CA SER A 20 11.01 8.60 21.07
C SER A 20 12.30 7.99 21.67
N ARG A 21 12.48 8.18 22.97
CA ARG A 21 13.47 7.47 23.80
C ARG A 21 12.79 6.52 24.80
N VAL A 22 11.51 6.21 24.57
CA VAL A 22 10.69 5.38 25.46
C VAL A 22 10.79 3.93 25.01
N TYR A 23 11.06 3.02 25.93
CA TYR A 23 11.09 1.59 25.67
C TYR A 23 9.85 0.91 26.25
N ARG A 24 9.39 -0.12 25.55
CA ARG A 24 8.38 -1.04 26.05
C ARG A 24 8.99 -1.90 27.14
N ILE A 25 8.20 -2.28 28.14
CA ILE A 25 8.63 -3.39 29.01
C ILE A 25 8.50 -4.71 28.24
N PRO A 26 9.42 -5.67 28.42
CA PRO A 26 9.29 -6.97 27.77
C PRO A 26 8.01 -7.68 28.21
N VAL A 27 7.26 -8.22 27.24
CA VAL A 27 6.05 -9.02 27.46
C VAL A 27 6.25 -10.35 26.75
N LYS A 28 6.38 -11.45 27.50
CA LYS A 28 6.47 -12.80 26.94
C LYS A 28 5.13 -13.24 26.35
N ASP A 29 5.14 -14.24 25.48
CA ASP A 29 3.95 -14.69 24.77
C ASP A 29 2.84 -15.20 25.70
N ASP A 30 3.21 -15.88 26.78
CA ASP A 30 2.31 -16.34 27.85
C ASP A 30 1.76 -15.20 28.73
N GLN A 31 2.37 -14.02 28.66
CA GLN A 31 1.97 -12.82 29.40
C GLN A 31 1.14 -11.85 28.55
N VAL A 32 0.94 -12.11 27.26
CA VAL A 32 0.21 -11.20 26.36
C VAL A 32 -1.27 -11.07 26.74
N PRO A 33 -2.04 -12.15 26.95
CA PRO A 33 -3.46 -12.04 27.25
C PRO A 33 -3.70 -11.29 28.57
N TRP A 34 -4.70 -10.41 28.62
CA TRP A 34 -4.98 -9.56 29.79
C TRP A 34 -5.33 -10.33 31.06
N ASP A 35 -5.89 -11.52 30.92
CA ASP A 35 -6.23 -12.45 32.00
C ASP A 35 -5.05 -13.30 32.48
N SER A 36 -3.93 -13.29 31.74
CA SER A 36 -2.72 -14.01 32.12
C SER A 36 -1.98 -13.27 33.22
N ASP A 37 -1.41 -14.04 34.15
CA ASP A 37 -0.56 -13.52 35.22
C ASP A 37 0.72 -12.90 34.64
N PHE A 38 1.12 -11.76 35.20
CA PHE A 38 2.37 -11.09 34.85
C PHE A 38 3.49 -11.40 35.87
N GLY A 39 3.27 -12.38 36.75
CA GLY A 39 4.21 -12.85 37.75
C GLY A 39 4.31 -11.91 38.95
N GLU A 40 5.38 -12.05 39.73
CA GLU A 40 5.59 -11.29 40.98
C GLU A 40 5.73 -9.77 40.77
N CYS A 41 6.07 -9.34 39.55
CA CYS A 41 6.14 -7.93 39.19
C CYS A 41 4.79 -7.47 38.62
N SER A 42 4.19 -6.43 39.21
CA SER A 42 3.01 -5.80 38.64
C SER A 42 3.29 -5.29 37.21
N TYR A 43 2.35 -5.51 36.30
CA TYR A 43 2.43 -4.97 34.93
C TYR A 43 2.34 -3.43 34.96
N LEU A 44 3.50 -2.77 34.96
CA LEU A 44 3.65 -1.31 35.10
C LEU A 44 4.42 -0.71 33.91
N PRO A 45 3.88 -0.81 32.68
CA PRO A 45 4.49 -0.19 31.51
C PRO A 45 4.50 1.33 31.63
N LYS A 46 5.45 1.97 30.94
CA LYS A 46 5.49 3.43 30.86
C LYS A 46 4.23 3.96 30.16
N ASP A 47 3.65 5.01 30.73
CA ASP A 47 2.58 5.78 30.10
C ASP A 47 3.19 6.83 29.17
N TYR A 48 2.89 6.75 27.87
CA TYR A 48 3.49 7.60 26.86
C TYR A 48 2.50 7.98 25.75
N THR A 49 2.30 9.28 25.60
CA THR A 49 1.69 9.92 24.41
C THR A 49 2.69 10.96 23.88
N ALA A 50 2.97 10.90 22.57
CA ALA A 50 3.96 11.74 21.92
C ALA A 50 3.51 13.20 21.92
N LYS A 51 4.47 14.12 22.13
CA LYS A 51 4.19 15.57 22.18
C LYS A 51 3.53 16.13 20.91
N THR A 52 3.74 15.47 19.77
CA THR A 52 3.17 15.85 18.49
C THR A 52 1.67 15.55 18.37
N VAL A 53 1.12 14.69 19.24
CA VAL A 53 -0.30 14.32 19.30
C VAL A 53 -1.11 15.34 20.11
N HIS A 54 -0.51 15.91 21.16
CA HIS A 54 -1.19 16.83 22.08
C HIS A 54 -1.78 18.05 21.36
N GLY A 55 -3.07 18.31 21.59
CA GLY A 55 -3.77 19.49 21.10
C GLY A 55 -4.01 19.53 19.58
N LYS A 56 -3.85 18.40 18.88
CA LYS A 56 -4.17 18.30 17.45
C LYS A 56 -5.66 18.06 17.26
N THR A 57 -6.23 18.64 16.20
CA THR A 57 -7.65 18.48 15.85
C THR A 57 -8.02 17.02 15.53
N TRP A 58 -7.09 16.25 14.98
CA TRP A 58 -7.27 14.83 14.70
C TRP A 58 -7.04 13.93 15.94
N ALA A 59 -6.52 14.47 17.05
CA ALA A 59 -6.21 13.70 18.24
C ALA A 59 -7.27 13.90 19.33
N ASP A 60 -7.55 12.84 20.09
CA ASP A 60 -8.44 12.91 21.23
C ASP A 60 -7.84 13.75 22.38
N HIS A 61 -8.69 14.21 23.28
CA HIS A 61 -8.28 14.78 24.55
C HIS A 61 -7.56 13.73 25.44
N GLU A 62 -6.74 14.20 26.37
CA GLU A 62 -5.99 13.33 27.29
C GLU A 62 -6.89 12.56 28.27
N ASP A 63 -8.01 13.18 28.67
CA ASP A 63 -9.02 12.54 29.51
C ASP A 63 -9.89 11.59 28.66
N PRO A 64 -9.80 10.25 28.84
CA PRO A 64 -10.58 9.29 28.09
C PRO A 64 -12.06 9.27 28.52
N CYS A 65 -12.38 9.75 29.73
CA CYS A 65 -13.71 9.65 30.32
C CYS A 65 -14.74 10.57 29.65
N ILE A 66 -14.29 11.50 28.81
CA ILE A 66 -15.19 12.36 28.03
C ILE A 66 -15.80 11.62 26.84
N TYR A 67 -15.24 10.45 26.48
CA TYR A 67 -15.71 9.65 25.35
C TYR A 67 -16.53 8.46 25.84
N THR A 68 -17.53 8.10 25.04
CA THR A 68 -18.17 6.79 25.14
C THR A 68 -17.49 5.86 24.13
N PHE A 69 -17.09 4.66 24.54
CA PHE A 69 -16.36 3.72 23.67
C PHE A 69 -17.29 2.63 23.11
N ASN A 70 -16.80 1.85 22.15
CA ASN A 70 -17.56 0.77 21.49
C ASN A 70 -18.83 1.22 20.75
N HIS A 71 -18.82 2.43 20.16
CA HIS A 71 -19.86 2.94 19.26
C HIS A 71 -19.26 4.01 18.33
N VAL A 72 -20.03 4.52 17.37
CA VAL A 72 -19.67 5.75 16.64
C VAL A 72 -20.11 6.93 17.51
N ASP A 73 -19.18 7.83 17.84
CA ASP A 73 -19.48 8.96 18.73
C ASP A 73 -20.16 10.13 18.01
N ASP A 74 -20.55 11.16 18.78
CA ASP A 74 -21.28 12.33 18.28
C ASP A 74 -20.48 13.19 17.28
N ASP A 75 -19.15 13.02 17.25
CA ASP A 75 -18.25 13.71 16.30
C ASP A 75 -18.02 12.87 15.02
N GLY A 76 -18.77 11.78 14.83
CA GLY A 76 -18.64 10.91 13.67
C GLY A 76 -17.41 10.00 13.72
N ILE A 77 -16.72 9.91 14.86
CA ILE A 77 -15.54 9.07 15.02
C ILE A 77 -16.01 7.65 15.32
N ASN A 78 -15.67 6.73 14.43
CA ASN A 78 -15.89 5.31 14.68
C ASN A 78 -14.95 4.81 15.78
N ARG A 79 -15.52 4.46 16.95
CA ARG A 79 -14.78 3.84 18.06
C ARG A 79 -15.11 2.35 18.20
N LEU A 80 -15.73 1.70 17.21
CA LEU A 80 -15.96 0.25 17.20
C LEU A 80 -14.70 -0.49 16.73
N SER A 81 -14.39 -1.65 17.32
CA SER A 81 -13.30 -2.50 16.85
C SER A 81 -13.80 -3.63 15.95
N PHE A 82 -13.02 -3.97 14.92
CA PHE A 82 -13.24 -5.12 14.05
C PHE A 82 -12.36 -6.31 14.53
N ASN A 83 -12.95 -7.47 14.83
CA ASN A 83 -12.17 -8.66 15.26
C ASN A 83 -11.63 -9.55 14.11
N GLY A 84 -11.56 -9.06 12.87
CA GLY A 84 -11.07 -9.87 11.75
C GLY A 84 -12.10 -10.84 11.14
N LEU A 85 -13.36 -10.85 11.62
CA LEU A 85 -14.44 -11.73 11.13
C LEU A 85 -15.71 -10.98 10.71
N ASN A 86 -15.64 -9.68 10.41
CA ASN A 86 -16.81 -8.82 10.16
C ASN A 86 -17.82 -8.81 11.32
N ILE A 87 -17.35 -9.05 12.55
CA ILE A 87 -18.15 -8.96 13.78
C ILE A 87 -17.55 -7.82 14.60
N PHE A 88 -18.38 -6.84 14.97
CA PHE A 88 -17.97 -5.81 15.91
C PHE A 88 -17.55 -6.46 17.23
N SER A 89 -16.35 -6.12 17.67
CA SER A 89 -15.80 -6.58 18.94
C SER A 89 -15.91 -5.46 19.95
N ILE A 90 -16.56 -5.76 21.06
CA ILE A 90 -16.53 -4.89 22.23
C ILE A 90 -15.17 -5.09 22.90
N TYR A 91 -14.37 -4.04 23.00
CA TYR A 91 -13.15 -4.03 23.80
C TYR A 91 -13.44 -3.54 25.21
N SER A 92 -12.70 -4.08 26.18
CA SER A 92 -12.81 -3.71 27.59
C SER A 92 -12.14 -2.36 27.85
N LEU A 93 -12.51 -1.73 28.97
CA LEU A 93 -11.84 -0.54 29.48
C LEU A 93 -11.03 -0.92 30.74
N ASP A 94 -9.91 -0.23 30.96
CA ASP A 94 -9.16 -0.32 32.21
C ASP A 94 -9.85 0.46 33.34
N SER A 95 -9.34 0.35 34.57
CA SER A 95 -9.92 1.03 35.73
C SER A 95 -9.87 2.57 35.64
N THR A 96 -9.15 3.12 34.67
CA THR A 96 -9.07 4.56 34.39
C THR A 96 -9.95 4.99 33.22
N GLY A 97 -10.80 4.08 32.72
CA GLY A 97 -11.70 4.36 31.59
C GLY A 97 -11.04 4.30 30.22
N ARG A 98 -9.78 3.87 30.11
CA ARG A 98 -9.07 3.79 28.82
C ARG A 98 -9.37 2.46 28.13
N PRO A 99 -9.48 2.43 26.79
CA PRO A 99 -9.57 1.18 26.04
C PRO A 99 -8.41 0.24 26.36
N LEU A 100 -8.68 -1.07 26.38
CA LEU A 100 -7.68 -2.12 26.44
C LEU A 100 -7.56 -2.78 25.08
N ASN A 101 -6.33 -2.88 24.58
CA ASN A 101 -6.01 -3.49 23.30
C ASN A 101 -6.59 -4.92 23.23
N PRO A 102 -7.50 -5.23 22.28
CA PRO A 102 -8.21 -6.52 22.25
C PRO A 102 -7.30 -7.71 21.95
N PHE A 103 -6.05 -7.46 21.55
CA PHE A 103 -5.05 -8.48 21.27
C PHE A 103 -4.03 -8.69 22.40
N GLY A 104 -4.09 -7.89 23.47
CA GLY A 104 -3.31 -8.09 24.69
C GLY A 104 -2.30 -6.98 25.00
N ARG A 105 -1.44 -7.28 25.98
CA ARG A 105 -0.40 -6.39 26.51
C ARG A 105 0.68 -6.12 25.47
N THR A 106 1.02 -4.85 25.29
CA THR A 106 2.06 -4.39 24.36
C THR A 106 3.34 -3.92 25.06
N GLY A 107 3.32 -3.79 26.39
CA GLY A 107 4.40 -3.26 27.19
C GLY A 107 4.49 -1.73 27.20
N LEU A 108 3.46 -1.01 26.73
CA LEU A 108 3.39 0.45 26.72
C LEU A 108 1.96 0.96 26.88
N ARG A 109 1.73 1.91 27.79
CA ARG A 109 0.44 2.60 27.98
C ARG A 109 0.43 3.96 27.29
N GLY A 110 -0.75 4.58 27.25
CA GLY A 110 -0.98 5.85 26.56
C GLY A 110 -1.27 5.62 25.08
N ARG A 111 -1.25 6.68 24.26
CA ARG A 111 -1.57 6.57 22.82
C ARG A 111 -0.35 6.41 21.93
N GLY A 112 0.85 6.61 22.48
CA GLY A 112 2.07 6.69 21.69
C GLY A 112 1.95 7.79 20.64
N VAL A 113 2.07 7.47 19.35
CA VAL A 113 1.90 8.44 18.24
C VAL A 113 0.49 8.46 17.65
N LEU A 114 -0.43 7.62 18.11
CA LEU A 114 -1.77 7.53 17.57
C LEU A 114 -2.67 8.63 18.14
N GLY A 115 -3.64 9.07 17.33
CA GLY A 115 -4.52 10.19 17.68
C GLY A 115 -5.64 9.77 18.62
N LYS A 116 -6.23 8.60 18.38
CA LYS A 116 -7.44 8.16 19.07
C LYS A 116 -7.14 7.20 20.21
N TRP A 117 -7.90 7.30 21.29
CA TRP A 117 -8.00 6.21 22.26
C TRP A 117 -8.75 5.03 21.61
N GLY A 118 -8.24 3.81 21.78
CA GLY A 118 -8.82 2.63 21.15
C GLY A 118 -8.42 2.45 19.68
N PRO A 119 -9.33 2.04 18.79
CA PRO A 119 -9.00 1.78 17.39
C PRO A 119 -8.73 3.09 16.62
N ASN A 120 -7.71 3.06 15.78
CA ASN A 120 -7.37 4.08 14.80
C ASN A 120 -7.55 3.45 13.42
N HIS A 121 -8.62 3.84 12.74
CA HIS A 121 -9.05 3.19 11.50
C HIS A 121 -8.34 3.75 10.28
N ALA A 122 -7.77 2.85 9.50
CA ALA A 122 -7.21 3.10 8.18
C ALA A 122 -8.01 2.36 7.09
N ALA A 123 -7.79 2.73 5.84
CA ALA A 123 -8.37 2.09 4.67
C ALA A 123 -7.29 1.84 3.62
N ASP A 124 -7.27 0.64 3.04
CA ASP A 124 -6.27 0.20 2.08
C ASP A 124 -6.92 -0.26 0.77
N ALA A 125 -6.47 0.26 -0.37
CA ALA A 125 -6.99 -0.10 -1.69
C ALA A 125 -6.02 -0.98 -2.49
N ILE A 126 -6.35 -2.27 -2.59
CA ILE A 126 -5.70 -3.19 -3.53
C ILE A 126 -6.37 -3.06 -4.89
N VAL A 127 -5.75 -2.33 -5.82
CA VAL A 127 -6.19 -2.33 -7.22
C VAL A 127 -5.44 -3.40 -7.98
N SER A 128 -6.13 -4.49 -8.34
CA SER A 128 -5.50 -5.69 -8.90
C SER A 128 -5.97 -6.06 -10.31
N ARG A 129 -5.17 -6.86 -11.00
CA ARG A 129 -5.49 -7.48 -12.30
C ARG A 129 -4.72 -8.78 -12.49
N TYR A 130 -5.14 -9.60 -13.46
CA TYR A 130 -4.33 -10.73 -13.94
C TYR A 130 -3.55 -10.36 -15.20
N ILE A 131 -2.32 -10.87 -15.31
CA ILE A 131 -1.58 -10.96 -16.57
C ILE A 131 -1.36 -12.43 -16.92
N ILE A 132 -1.10 -12.71 -18.21
CA ILE A 132 -0.79 -14.06 -18.69
C ILE A 132 0.73 -14.18 -18.84
N GLY A 133 1.34 -15.11 -18.12
CA GLY A 133 2.76 -15.46 -18.24
C GLY A 133 3.08 -16.25 -19.51
N GLU A 134 4.36 -16.45 -19.80
CA GLU A 134 4.81 -17.11 -21.05
C GLU A 134 4.28 -18.54 -21.21
N ASN A 135 4.05 -19.24 -20.10
CA ASN A 135 3.46 -20.57 -20.05
C ASN A 135 1.92 -20.58 -20.01
N GLY A 136 1.27 -19.43 -20.21
CA GLY A 136 -0.19 -19.28 -20.12
C GLY A 136 -0.74 -19.16 -18.69
N LYS A 137 0.11 -19.19 -17.65
CA LYS A 137 -0.32 -19.05 -16.25
C LYS A 137 -0.81 -17.64 -15.95
N GLN A 138 -1.92 -17.52 -15.23
CA GLN A 138 -2.36 -16.24 -14.68
C GLN A 138 -1.45 -15.82 -13.52
N ILE A 139 -0.92 -14.60 -13.60
CA ILE A 139 -0.08 -13.98 -12.58
C ILE A 139 -0.82 -12.75 -12.06
N PRO A 140 -1.14 -12.67 -10.76
CA PRO A 140 -1.78 -11.49 -10.18
C PRO A 140 -0.78 -10.32 -10.12
N GLN A 141 -1.28 -9.12 -10.37
CA GLN A 141 -0.57 -7.86 -10.16
C GLN A 141 -1.47 -6.90 -9.37
N PHE A 142 -0.86 -6.03 -8.56
CA PHE A 142 -1.56 -4.93 -7.91
C PHE A 142 -0.70 -3.67 -7.89
N VAL A 143 -1.34 -2.53 -7.66
CA VAL A 143 -0.67 -1.22 -7.55
C VAL A 143 -0.08 -1.06 -6.14
N ALA A 144 1.18 -0.63 -6.08
CA ALA A 144 1.89 -0.38 -4.83
C ALA A 144 2.75 0.88 -4.97
N ILE A 145 2.87 1.65 -3.89
CA ILE A 145 3.69 2.86 -3.77
C ILE A 145 4.72 2.61 -2.68
N ASP A 146 6.00 2.82 -2.97
CA ASP A 146 7.10 2.54 -2.04
C ASP A 146 7.02 1.15 -1.36
N LEU A 147 6.54 0.15 -2.11
CA LEU A 147 6.31 -1.23 -1.67
C LEU A 147 5.15 -1.42 -0.66
N ALA A 148 4.34 -0.40 -0.43
CA ALA A 148 3.11 -0.46 0.37
C ALA A 148 1.85 -0.42 -0.51
N ILE A 149 0.72 -0.86 0.06
CA ILE A 149 -0.60 -0.68 -0.53
C ILE A 149 -0.98 0.79 -0.35
N PRO A 150 -1.51 1.49 -1.38
CA PRO A 150 -2.00 2.85 -1.22
C PRO A 150 -3.15 2.88 -0.22
N GLY A 151 -3.04 3.74 0.78
CA GLY A 151 -3.96 3.72 1.91
C GLY A 151 -3.61 4.77 2.96
N GLY A 152 -4.58 5.08 3.80
CA GLY A 152 -4.46 6.16 4.76
C GLY A 152 -5.53 6.10 5.84
N MET A 153 -5.58 7.15 6.65
CA MET A 153 -6.51 7.23 7.77
C MET A 153 -7.91 7.55 7.27
N ILE A 154 -8.91 6.96 7.91
CA ILE A 154 -10.32 7.28 7.65
C ILE A 154 -10.66 8.58 8.39
N ASP A 155 -11.21 9.55 7.69
CA ASP A 155 -11.68 10.81 8.27
C ASP A 155 -12.99 10.63 9.06
N PRO A 156 -13.33 11.54 9.99
CA PRO A 156 -14.64 11.51 10.66
C PRO A 156 -15.80 11.48 9.65
N ASP A 157 -16.84 10.69 9.95
CA ASP A 157 -18.00 10.45 9.08
C ASP A 157 -17.70 9.84 7.69
N GLU A 158 -16.45 9.45 7.40
CA GLU A 158 -16.07 8.88 6.12
C GLU A 158 -16.34 7.36 6.07
N ASP A 159 -16.96 6.88 4.99
CA ASP A 159 -17.09 5.44 4.74
C ASP A 159 -15.72 4.83 4.38
N ALA A 160 -15.39 3.69 4.98
CA ALA A 160 -14.08 3.06 4.82
C ALA A 160 -13.72 2.72 3.36
N ARG A 161 -14.70 2.41 2.51
CA ARG A 161 -14.46 2.13 1.08
C ARG A 161 -14.17 3.43 0.32
N GLU A 162 -14.91 4.49 0.63
CA GLU A 162 -14.68 5.82 0.03
C GLU A 162 -13.30 6.36 0.44
N ALA A 163 -12.89 6.19 1.70
CA ALA A 163 -11.54 6.50 2.16
C ALA A 163 -10.48 5.72 1.37
N ALA A 164 -10.65 4.41 1.17
CA ALA A 164 -9.72 3.60 0.37
C ALA A 164 -9.57 4.13 -1.06
N ILE A 165 -10.69 4.54 -1.68
CA ILE A 165 -10.71 5.12 -3.03
C ILE A 165 -10.01 6.48 -3.04
N ARG A 166 -10.33 7.37 -2.09
CA ARG A 166 -9.70 8.69 -1.95
C ARG A 166 -8.18 8.57 -1.82
N GLU A 167 -7.71 7.75 -0.89
CA GLU A 167 -6.27 7.52 -0.66
C GLU A 167 -5.58 6.94 -1.90
N PHE A 168 -6.22 5.99 -2.59
CA PHE A 168 -5.71 5.50 -3.86
C PHE A 168 -5.59 6.61 -4.92
N HIS A 169 -6.57 7.51 -5.00
CA HIS A 169 -6.52 8.63 -5.92
C HIS A 169 -5.41 9.62 -5.58
N GLU A 170 -5.21 9.94 -4.31
CA GLU A 170 -4.21 10.91 -3.85
C GLU A 170 -2.78 10.39 -3.97
N GLU A 171 -2.55 9.14 -3.58
CA GLU A 171 -1.22 8.54 -3.57
C GLU A 171 -0.86 7.92 -4.93
N ALA A 172 -1.83 7.22 -5.55
CA ALA A 172 -1.61 6.33 -6.68
C ALA A 172 -2.16 6.85 -8.01
N LEU A 173 -2.75 8.05 -8.09
CA LEU A 173 -3.12 8.66 -9.36
C LEU A 173 -2.51 10.05 -9.49
N SER A 174 -2.09 10.41 -10.70
CA SER A 174 -1.74 11.79 -11.02
C SER A 174 -3.01 12.52 -11.45
N ASN A 175 -3.11 13.83 -11.18
CA ASN A 175 -4.29 14.71 -11.32
C ASN A 175 -5.06 14.68 -12.66
N ASN A 176 -4.65 13.87 -13.64
CA ASN A 176 -5.21 13.80 -15.00
C ASN A 176 -5.77 12.42 -15.41
N VAL A 177 -5.94 11.46 -14.50
CA VAL A 177 -6.54 10.16 -14.86
C VAL A 177 -8.06 10.26 -14.86
N LEU A 178 -8.64 10.16 -16.06
CA LEU A 178 -10.09 10.17 -16.30
C LEU A 178 -10.80 9.01 -15.59
N ASP A 179 -11.70 9.43 -14.70
CA ASP A 179 -12.42 8.71 -13.65
C ASP A 179 -13.40 7.62 -14.15
N GLU A 180 -14.02 7.81 -15.33
CA GLU A 180 -15.15 6.97 -15.78
C GLU A 180 -14.85 5.47 -15.90
N LYS A 181 -13.62 5.09 -16.28
CA LYS A 181 -13.23 3.68 -16.34
C LYS A 181 -12.99 3.09 -14.95
N LEU A 182 -12.45 3.89 -14.03
CA LEU A 182 -12.19 3.48 -12.66
C LEU A 182 -13.50 3.33 -11.87
N THR A 183 -14.51 4.15 -12.14
CA THR A 183 -15.84 4.04 -11.53
C THR A 183 -16.40 2.61 -11.62
N SER A 184 -16.13 1.90 -12.72
CA SER A 184 -16.59 0.51 -12.90
C SER A 184 -15.91 -0.50 -11.95
N ILE A 185 -14.61 -0.32 -11.66
CA ILE A 185 -13.89 -1.17 -10.69
C ILE A 185 -14.26 -0.76 -9.27
N TRP A 186 -14.44 0.53 -9.01
CA TRP A 186 -14.82 1.07 -7.70
C TRP A 186 -16.12 0.47 -7.22
N ARG A 187 -17.12 0.31 -8.10
CA ARG A 187 -18.41 -0.33 -7.80
C ARG A 187 -18.30 -1.81 -7.39
N ASN A 188 -17.25 -2.52 -7.80
CA ASN A 188 -17.10 -3.97 -7.62
C ASN A 188 -16.01 -4.35 -6.60
N GLY A 189 -15.65 -3.44 -5.71
CA GLY A 189 -14.71 -3.71 -4.62
C GLY A 189 -15.17 -4.83 -3.70
N LYS A 190 -14.24 -5.71 -3.31
CA LYS A 190 -14.48 -6.78 -2.33
C LYS A 190 -13.63 -6.55 -1.09
N THR A 191 -14.25 -6.62 0.09
CA THR A 191 -13.51 -6.63 1.36
C THR A 191 -12.59 -7.84 1.43
N VAL A 192 -11.30 -7.59 1.63
CA VAL A 192 -10.26 -8.61 1.82
C VAL A 192 -10.01 -8.84 3.31
N TYR A 193 -9.99 -7.75 4.08
CA TYR A 193 -9.67 -7.79 5.50
C TYR A 193 -10.29 -6.59 6.22
N GLN A 194 -10.83 -6.79 7.43
CA GLN A 194 -11.25 -5.73 8.34
C GLN A 194 -10.87 -6.11 9.76
N GLY A 195 -9.95 -5.39 10.37
CA GLY A 195 -9.50 -5.75 11.72
C GLY A 195 -8.20 -5.15 12.18
N TYR A 196 -7.78 -5.65 13.34
CA TYR A 196 -6.53 -5.33 14.01
C TYR A 196 -5.27 -5.57 13.18
N VAL A 197 -4.47 -4.54 13.03
CA VAL A 197 -3.15 -4.63 12.39
C VAL A 197 -2.09 -4.70 13.49
N ASP A 198 -1.28 -5.76 13.51
CA ASP A 198 -0.04 -5.77 14.31
C ASP A 198 0.89 -4.70 13.75
N ASP A 199 0.92 -3.54 14.41
CA ASP A 199 1.63 -2.34 13.98
C ASP A 199 2.50 -1.83 15.13
N PRO A 200 3.78 -1.47 14.89
CA PRO A 200 4.69 -1.00 15.93
C PRO A 200 4.18 0.21 16.73
N ARG A 201 3.21 0.97 16.20
CA ARG A 201 2.55 2.09 16.87
C ARG A 201 1.58 1.65 17.96
N ASN A 202 1.07 0.41 17.94
CA ASN A 202 0.05 -0.04 18.88
C ASN A 202 0.55 -0.01 20.33
N THR A 203 -0.32 0.37 21.23
CA THR A 203 -0.09 0.43 22.68
C THR A 203 -1.17 -0.40 23.36
N ASP A 204 -1.14 -0.43 24.69
CA ASP A 204 -2.18 -1.04 25.51
C ASP A 204 -3.53 -0.31 25.35
N ASN A 205 -3.51 0.97 24.95
CA ASN A 205 -4.69 1.83 24.96
C ASN A 205 -5.08 2.40 23.60
N SER A 206 -4.31 2.12 22.55
CA SER A 206 -4.52 2.66 21.20
C SER A 206 -3.88 1.76 20.16
N TRP A 207 -4.61 1.37 19.11
CA TRP A 207 -4.13 0.43 18.11
C TRP A 207 -4.63 0.75 16.70
N MET A 208 -3.92 0.24 15.70
CA MET A 208 -4.30 0.33 14.29
C MET A 208 -5.30 -0.75 13.92
N GLU A 209 -6.32 -0.35 13.18
CA GLU A 209 -7.17 -1.26 12.42
C GLU A 209 -7.22 -0.79 10.97
N THR A 210 -7.42 -1.72 10.04
CA THR A 210 -7.61 -1.37 8.63
C THR A 210 -8.81 -2.07 8.02
N SER A 211 -9.47 -1.38 7.09
CA SER A 211 -10.37 -1.98 6.12
C SER A 211 -9.68 -2.04 4.76
N CYS A 212 -9.36 -3.24 4.30
CA CYS A 212 -8.68 -3.48 3.04
C CYS A 212 -9.66 -3.99 1.99
N PHE A 213 -9.69 -3.32 0.84
CA PHE A 213 -10.58 -3.61 -0.28
C PHE A 213 -9.79 -3.97 -1.52
N ASN A 214 -10.20 -5.04 -2.22
CA ASN A 214 -9.68 -5.38 -3.53
C ASN A 214 -10.63 -4.93 -4.63
N PHE A 215 -10.17 -4.01 -5.47
CA PHE A 215 -10.82 -3.53 -6.67
C PHE A 215 -10.14 -4.20 -7.88
N HIS A 216 -10.77 -5.26 -8.39
CA HIS A 216 -10.18 -6.09 -9.43
C HIS A 216 -10.63 -5.68 -10.83
N ASP A 217 -9.69 -5.38 -11.73
CA ASP A 217 -9.94 -5.21 -13.16
C ASP A 217 -10.09 -6.58 -13.85
N THR A 218 -11.34 -7.03 -13.96
CA THR A 218 -11.71 -8.28 -14.64
C THR A 218 -11.47 -8.24 -16.15
N THR A 219 -11.44 -7.05 -16.76
CA THR A 219 -11.24 -6.88 -18.20
C THR A 219 -9.76 -6.94 -18.59
N GLY A 220 -8.88 -6.64 -17.63
CA GLY A 220 -7.45 -6.42 -17.84
C GLY A 220 -7.14 -5.25 -18.77
N ASN A 221 -8.14 -4.44 -19.16
CA ASN A 221 -8.02 -3.38 -20.16
C ASN A 221 -7.80 -2.00 -19.54
N LEU A 222 -7.98 -1.85 -18.23
CA LEU A 222 -7.91 -0.56 -17.52
C LEU A 222 -6.55 0.13 -17.73
N LEU A 223 -5.47 -0.65 -17.86
CA LEU A 223 -4.09 -0.17 -18.09
C LEU A 223 -3.49 -0.59 -19.45
N LYS A 224 -4.24 -1.27 -20.33
CA LYS A 224 -3.72 -1.71 -21.65
C LYS A 224 -3.58 -0.55 -22.62
N ASP A 225 -4.56 0.36 -22.63
CA ASP A 225 -4.66 1.46 -23.60
C ASP A 225 -3.65 2.61 -23.39
N LEU A 226 -2.73 2.48 -22.42
CA LEU A 226 -1.72 3.51 -22.10
C LEU A 226 -0.36 3.26 -22.74
N ASN A 227 -0.13 2.06 -23.30
CA ASN A 227 1.17 1.66 -23.81
C ASN A 227 1.13 1.68 -25.33
N LEU A 228 2.04 2.41 -25.94
CA LEU A 228 2.29 2.38 -27.37
C LEU A 228 3.45 1.44 -27.67
N LYS A 229 3.33 0.66 -28.73
CA LYS A 229 4.44 -0.05 -29.36
C LYS A 229 4.93 0.80 -30.52
N VAL A 230 6.22 1.06 -30.55
CA VAL A 230 6.91 1.82 -31.60
C VAL A 230 7.82 0.84 -32.34
N ASP A 231 7.41 0.44 -33.53
CA ASP A 231 8.14 -0.45 -34.43
C ASP A 231 8.98 0.35 -35.44
N ASN A 232 9.95 -0.34 -36.06
CA ASN A 232 10.89 0.23 -37.04
C ASN A 232 11.81 1.31 -36.46
N LEU A 233 12.14 1.23 -35.18
CA LEU A 233 13.13 2.10 -34.56
C LEU A 233 14.52 1.84 -35.14
N PRO A 234 15.33 2.89 -35.39
CA PRO A 234 16.77 2.75 -35.58
C PRO A 234 17.41 1.92 -34.45
N TYR A 235 18.34 1.03 -34.81
CA TYR A 235 18.96 0.13 -33.83
C TYR A 235 19.80 0.84 -32.78
N ASN A 236 20.25 2.07 -33.08
CA ASN A 236 21.00 2.93 -32.18
C ASN A 236 20.12 3.88 -31.36
N THR A 237 18.78 3.86 -31.52
CA THR A 237 17.89 4.74 -30.75
C THR A 237 18.03 4.48 -29.25
N SER A 238 18.32 5.56 -28.52
CA SER A 238 18.36 5.55 -27.06
C SER A 238 16.99 5.76 -26.44
N VAL A 239 16.83 5.30 -25.20
CA VAL A 239 15.61 5.53 -24.39
C VAL A 239 15.32 7.03 -24.26
N HIS A 240 16.37 7.85 -24.11
CA HIS A 240 16.24 9.30 -23.95
C HIS A 240 15.78 9.99 -25.24
N GLU A 241 16.25 9.56 -26.42
CA GLU A 241 15.74 10.05 -27.70
C GLU A 241 14.27 9.67 -27.92
N LEU A 242 13.92 8.41 -27.64
CA LEU A 242 12.54 7.96 -27.76
C LEU A 242 11.61 8.69 -26.79
N ARG A 243 12.06 8.95 -25.55
CA ARG A 243 11.32 9.77 -24.59
C ARG A 243 11.09 11.18 -25.15
N ARG A 244 12.15 11.89 -25.56
CA ARG A 244 12.04 13.25 -26.11
C ARG A 244 11.10 13.34 -27.31
N LEU A 245 11.08 12.30 -28.15
CA LEU A 245 10.19 12.24 -29.31
C LEU A 245 8.71 12.22 -28.91
N PHE A 246 8.38 11.53 -27.81
CA PHE A 246 7.01 11.29 -27.38
C PHE A 246 6.53 12.25 -26.27
N ASP A 247 7.44 12.90 -25.53
CA ASP A 247 7.11 13.76 -24.37
C ASP A 247 6.22 14.94 -24.75
N ARG A 248 6.32 15.38 -26.02
CA ARG A 248 5.49 16.43 -26.61
C ARG A 248 4.00 16.11 -26.73
N TYR A 249 3.62 14.83 -26.58
CA TYR A 249 2.23 14.41 -26.70
C TYR A 249 1.55 14.27 -25.34
N GLY A 250 2.32 14.29 -24.24
CA GLY A 250 1.82 14.15 -22.88
C GLY A 250 2.83 13.52 -21.93
N ASP A 251 2.47 13.44 -20.66
CA ASP A 251 3.37 12.95 -19.61
C ASP A 251 3.68 11.47 -19.79
N ILE A 252 4.96 11.16 -20.00
CA ILE A 252 5.44 9.79 -20.16
C ILE A 252 5.74 9.18 -18.79
N GLY A 253 5.14 8.03 -18.52
CA GLY A 253 5.39 7.22 -17.34
C GLY A 253 6.49 6.16 -17.50
N ASP A 254 6.72 5.61 -18.70
CA ASP A 254 7.82 4.66 -18.93
C ASP A 254 8.24 4.61 -20.40
N VAL A 255 9.52 4.34 -20.67
CA VAL A 255 10.05 4.08 -22.01
C VAL A 255 11.00 2.89 -21.95
N TYR A 256 10.75 1.89 -22.79
CA TYR A 256 11.52 0.66 -22.81
C TYR A 256 11.89 0.25 -24.23
N ILE A 257 13.17 -0.04 -24.46
CA ILE A 257 13.67 -0.57 -25.74
C ILE A 257 14.28 -1.94 -25.46
N PRO A 258 13.58 -3.04 -25.82
CA PRO A 258 14.13 -4.39 -25.70
C PRO A 258 15.46 -4.53 -26.45
N ARG A 259 16.43 -5.15 -25.79
CA ARG A 259 17.73 -5.49 -26.36
C ARG A 259 17.91 -7.01 -26.39
N ASP A 260 18.63 -7.49 -27.38
CA ASP A 260 19.07 -8.88 -27.44
C ASP A 260 20.07 -9.16 -26.31
N ARG A 261 19.92 -10.30 -25.62
CA ARG A 261 20.70 -10.62 -24.42
C ARG A 261 22.15 -10.98 -24.72
N TYR A 262 22.46 -11.44 -25.93
CA TYR A 262 23.79 -11.92 -26.30
C TYR A 262 24.67 -10.80 -26.84
N ASN A 263 24.12 -9.93 -27.69
CA ASN A 263 24.88 -8.86 -28.34
C ASN A 263 24.51 -7.45 -27.87
N ASN A 264 23.54 -7.32 -26.95
CA ASN A 264 23.04 -6.06 -26.40
C ASN A 264 22.49 -5.06 -27.45
N GLN A 265 22.21 -5.52 -28.67
CA GLN A 265 21.65 -4.70 -29.73
C GLN A 265 20.15 -4.51 -29.53
N SER A 266 19.64 -3.34 -29.91
CA SER A 266 18.20 -3.08 -29.93
C SER A 266 17.51 -4.09 -30.84
N ARG A 267 16.28 -4.48 -30.49
CA ARG A 267 15.46 -5.33 -31.37
C ARG A 267 14.71 -4.53 -32.45
N GLY A 268 14.96 -3.22 -32.56
CA GLY A 268 14.35 -2.35 -33.57
C GLY A 268 12.91 -1.95 -33.26
N PHE A 269 12.49 -2.10 -32.00
CA PHE A 269 11.20 -1.62 -31.50
C PHE A 269 11.31 -1.20 -30.04
N GLY A 270 10.34 -0.44 -29.57
CA GLY A 270 10.27 0.05 -28.19
C GLY A 270 8.83 0.23 -27.74
N PHE A 271 8.68 0.56 -26.47
CA PHE A 271 7.40 0.84 -25.84
C PHE A 271 7.46 2.18 -25.14
N VAL A 272 6.39 2.95 -25.29
CA VAL A 272 6.20 4.24 -24.60
C VAL A 272 4.88 4.16 -23.85
N ARG A 273 4.92 4.38 -22.54
CA ARG A 273 3.72 4.43 -21.70
C ARG A 273 3.42 5.87 -21.31
N PHE A 274 2.21 6.31 -21.60
CA PHE A 274 1.68 7.58 -21.10
C PHE A 274 0.93 7.39 -19.79
N TYR A 275 0.79 8.47 -19.02
CA TYR A 275 -0.13 8.49 -17.87
C TYR A 275 -1.59 8.69 -18.30
N SER A 276 -1.82 9.34 -19.45
CA SER A 276 -3.15 9.62 -20.00
C SER A 276 -3.39 8.83 -21.28
N ARG A 277 -4.58 8.24 -21.38
CA ARG A 277 -5.03 7.56 -22.60
C ARG A 277 -5.21 8.55 -23.75
N LYS A 278 -5.73 9.76 -23.46
CA LYS A 278 -5.88 10.80 -24.48
C LYS A 278 -4.53 11.13 -25.12
N ASP A 279 -3.49 11.17 -24.31
CA ASP A 279 -2.12 11.45 -24.75
C ASP A 279 -1.57 10.27 -25.55
N ALA A 280 -1.83 9.03 -25.12
CA ALA A 280 -1.46 7.82 -25.86
C ALA A 280 -2.16 7.75 -27.23
N ASP A 281 -3.48 7.97 -27.30
CA ASP A 281 -4.26 7.96 -28.53
C ASP A 281 -3.81 9.11 -29.46
N TYR A 282 -3.55 10.29 -28.89
CA TYR A 282 -3.03 11.44 -29.63
C TYR A 282 -1.62 11.17 -30.18
N ALA A 283 -0.72 10.63 -29.36
CA ALA A 283 0.62 10.21 -29.77
C ALA A 283 0.56 9.12 -30.84
N CYS A 284 -0.31 8.12 -30.69
CA CYS A 284 -0.48 7.05 -31.68
C CYS A 284 -0.88 7.61 -33.04
N SER A 285 -1.87 8.51 -33.08
CA SER A 285 -2.33 9.12 -34.33
C SER A 285 -1.33 10.10 -34.97
N ARG A 286 -0.47 10.73 -34.17
CA ARG A 286 0.47 11.78 -34.65
C ARG A 286 1.90 11.30 -34.87
N ALA A 287 2.30 10.20 -34.24
CA ALA A 287 3.67 9.68 -34.34
C ALA A 287 3.78 8.49 -35.31
N ASP A 288 2.66 7.84 -35.66
CA ASP A 288 2.64 6.83 -36.73
C ASP A 288 2.98 7.48 -38.08
N GLY A 289 3.87 6.86 -38.85
CA GLY A 289 4.38 7.40 -40.12
C GLY A 289 5.46 8.49 -39.98
N LYS A 290 5.89 8.83 -38.76
CA LYS A 290 6.92 9.85 -38.55
C LYS A 290 8.32 9.31 -38.87
N GLN A 291 9.15 10.13 -39.51
CA GLN A 291 10.53 9.78 -39.82
C GLN A 291 11.47 9.97 -38.62
N MET A 292 12.33 8.98 -38.36
CA MET A 292 13.43 9.03 -37.38
C MET A 292 14.68 8.39 -37.97
N ASN A 293 15.74 9.17 -38.17
CA ASN A 293 17.00 8.74 -38.79
C ASN A 293 16.79 7.96 -40.11
N GLY A 294 15.89 8.45 -40.97
CA GLY A 294 15.58 7.84 -42.27
C GLY A 294 14.69 6.59 -42.21
N ARG A 295 14.13 6.25 -41.04
CA ARG A 295 13.16 5.16 -40.87
C ARG A 295 11.80 5.71 -40.47
N GLU A 296 10.77 5.24 -41.14
CA GLU A 296 9.39 5.58 -40.83
C GLU A 296 8.89 4.74 -39.65
N LEU A 297 8.55 5.39 -38.55
CA LEU A 297 8.07 4.72 -37.34
C LEU A 297 6.67 4.16 -37.55
N ARG A 298 6.42 2.97 -36.98
CA ARG A 298 5.07 2.40 -36.88
C ARG A 298 4.61 2.41 -35.43
N VAL A 299 3.60 3.20 -35.12
CA VAL A 299 3.11 3.40 -33.76
C VAL A 299 1.71 2.80 -33.63
N SER A 300 1.53 1.90 -32.68
CA SER A 300 0.25 1.26 -32.43
C SER A 300 0.00 1.11 -30.93
N ILE A 301 -1.28 1.01 -30.52
CA ILE A 301 -1.61 0.59 -29.17
C ILE A 301 -1.01 -0.82 -28.95
N ALA A 302 -0.20 -0.95 -27.90
CA ALA A 302 0.53 -2.18 -27.63
C ALA A 302 -0.46 -3.30 -27.23
N LYS A 303 -0.47 -4.38 -28.00
CA LYS A 303 -1.29 -5.58 -27.70
C LYS A 303 -0.75 -6.37 -26.49
N TYR A 304 0.53 -6.22 -26.16
CA TYR A 304 1.23 -6.90 -25.07
C TYR A 304 2.11 -5.91 -24.31
N ARG A 305 2.16 -6.04 -22.98
CA ARG A 305 3.12 -5.30 -22.14
C ARG A 305 4.45 -6.06 -22.07
N ARG A 306 5.51 -5.38 -21.62
CA ARG A 306 6.84 -5.92 -21.39
C ARG A 306 6.80 -7.37 -20.86
N PRO A 307 7.43 -8.35 -21.54
CA PRO A 307 7.72 -9.65 -20.94
C PRO A 307 8.54 -9.42 -19.67
N LEU A 308 8.09 -9.97 -18.55
CA LEU A 308 8.87 -9.93 -17.30
C LEU A 308 10.16 -10.70 -17.57
N ASP A 309 11.33 -10.07 -17.40
CA ASP A 309 12.60 -10.80 -17.47
C ASP A 309 12.65 -11.80 -16.30
N GLU A 310 12.37 -13.08 -16.55
CA GLU A 310 12.49 -14.20 -15.59
C GLU A 310 13.96 -14.52 -15.20
N GLY A 311 14.86 -13.53 -15.22
CA GLY A 311 16.31 -13.73 -15.13
C GLY A 311 16.94 -13.65 -13.74
N ARG A 312 16.20 -13.33 -12.67
CA ARG A 312 16.73 -13.28 -11.30
C ARG A 312 15.71 -13.83 -10.31
N ASP A 313 15.66 -15.16 -10.21
CA ASP A 313 15.65 -15.93 -8.96
C ASP A 313 15.11 -17.34 -9.23
N ARG A 314 16.03 -18.31 -9.23
CA ARG A 314 15.67 -19.72 -9.05
C ARG A 314 15.75 -20.01 -7.56
N ASP A 315 14.73 -19.64 -6.80
CA ASP A 315 14.42 -20.38 -5.58
C ASP A 315 12.92 -20.63 -5.47
N SER A 316 12.60 -21.90 -5.34
CA SER A 316 11.28 -22.48 -5.44
C SER A 316 10.55 -22.35 -4.11
N ARG A 317 9.94 -21.19 -3.82
CA ARG A 317 8.87 -21.04 -2.82
C ARG A 317 8.06 -19.78 -3.13
N CYS A 318 6.77 -19.96 -3.44
CA CYS A 318 5.74 -18.95 -3.67
C CYS A 318 6.11 -17.52 -3.25
N HIS A 319 6.57 -16.68 -4.19
CA HIS A 319 6.71 -15.25 -3.96
C HIS A 319 5.69 -14.49 -4.80
N LEU A 320 4.82 -13.79 -4.07
CA LEU A 320 3.94 -12.73 -4.55
C LEU A 320 4.78 -11.79 -5.44
N MET A 321 4.56 -11.82 -6.75
CA MET A 321 5.27 -10.95 -7.71
C MET A 321 4.84 -9.49 -7.46
N VAL A 322 5.60 -8.79 -6.64
CA VAL A 322 5.57 -7.33 -6.53
C VAL A 322 6.25 -6.76 -7.77
N VAL A 323 5.50 -6.12 -8.66
CA VAL A 323 6.09 -5.26 -9.70
C VAL A 323 5.42 -3.90 -9.65
N LYS A 324 6.20 -2.96 -9.10
CA LYS A 324 6.17 -1.49 -9.23
C LYS A 324 5.23 -0.98 -10.33
N VAL A 325 4.10 -0.40 -9.91
CA VAL A 325 3.51 0.70 -10.68
C VAL A 325 4.15 1.97 -10.12
N LEU A 326 5.23 2.39 -10.78
CA LEU A 326 5.98 3.60 -10.43
C LEU A 326 5.04 4.81 -10.43
N ILE A 327 4.74 5.34 -9.24
CA ILE A 327 4.08 6.62 -9.05
C ILE A 327 4.89 7.40 -8.03
N ARG A 328 5.46 8.49 -8.56
CA ARG A 328 6.40 9.46 -8.00
C ARG A 328 7.83 8.96 -7.75
N SER A 329 8.72 9.74 -8.35
CA SER A 329 10.18 9.68 -8.29
C SER A 329 10.68 9.75 -6.85
N ILE A 330 11.58 8.84 -6.46
CA ILE A 330 12.82 9.07 -5.70
C ILE A 330 13.61 7.74 -5.65
N GLU A 331 14.94 7.85 -5.71
CA GLU A 331 15.90 6.76 -5.69
C GLU A 331 15.81 5.92 -4.40
N LEU A 332 15.77 4.59 -4.55
CA LEU A 332 15.83 3.64 -3.44
C LEU A 332 17.26 3.51 -2.93
N ALA A 333 17.46 3.90 -1.67
CA ALA A 333 18.53 3.35 -0.84
C ALA A 333 18.23 1.87 -0.57
N VAL A 334 19.19 1.02 -0.94
CA VAL A 334 19.23 -0.42 -0.70
C VAL A 334 19.39 -0.68 0.80
N TYR A 335 18.54 -1.54 1.37
CA TYR A 335 18.85 -2.23 2.62
C TYR A 335 18.75 -3.74 2.37
N GLU A 336 19.88 -4.33 1.99
CA GLU A 336 20.09 -5.77 2.00
C GLU A 336 20.16 -6.23 3.47
N ARG A 337 19.31 -7.19 3.85
CA ARG A 337 19.54 -8.04 5.02
C ARG A 337 20.09 -9.37 4.52
N GLU A 338 21.39 -9.57 4.72
CA GLU A 338 22.08 -10.86 4.62
C GLU A 338 21.59 -11.83 5.72
N PRO A 339 21.46 -13.14 5.43
CA PRO A 339 21.11 -14.15 6.42
C PRO A 339 22.34 -15.00 6.85
N TRP A 340 22.61 -15.00 8.16
CA TRP A 340 23.45 -15.95 8.96
C TRP A 340 24.97 -16.02 8.70
N ALA A 341 25.75 -15.56 9.69
CA ALA A 341 27.06 -16.13 10.03
C ALA A 341 27.39 -15.86 11.52
N VAL A 342 27.40 -16.97 12.29
CA VAL A 342 27.95 -17.23 13.64
C VAL A 342 27.43 -16.41 14.82
#